data_AF-C5G048-F1
#
_entry.id   AF-C5G048-F1
#
_cell.length_a   1.000
_cell.length_b   1.000
_cell.length_c   1.000
_cell.angle_alpha   90.00
_cell.angle_beta   90.00
_cell.angle_gamma   90.00
#
_symmetry.space_group_name_H-M   'P 1'
#
loop_
_entity.id
_entity.type
_entity.pdbx_description
1 polymer ?
#
loop_
_entity_poly.entity_id
_entity_poly.type
_entity_poly.pdbx_seq_one_letter_code
_entity_poly.pdbx_strand_id
1 'polypeptide(L)'
;MAEGGFNKVFLLTMDDGSEVARIPTPIAGPRRLTTASEAATMQLLRNTLQIPVPRILAYSPTSDNLVGAEYIIMERLRGDGLGSRWLSLSTAEMADLMMQIVDIEKKIFNFRFPAYGSLYNRHDIPMESRVDIQTEEGDFCIGPICKRQFWHGERADMKLDRGPWTKPEDCVAAPARRELAWTSTYGKPRPRRAFLLPTEEDIDPREHTSLLSQYLQIAPSLVPSQPEMGAPILRHPDLSFTNILLTPGTNKIEGIIDWQDTAVLPLFMQAGYPAFCEHDLSQVQSLKEPVLPDNYNEMNEVDRLKADIKLRLDKANRYYYASTGLENGLHLQALRQPGLGMIQYLISHAGYPWDADLINLKAGLVGLTMIWDQMIPYPCPISFSSEDEKAALHDATEWRECEEILSNIQEALGVDREGGTHPDDFEHAYEMAQRLRLQIYTNAEKRLRSLFWRSWIFKDDSDNSPPPVL
;
A
#
# COMPACT_ATOMS: atom_id res chain seq x y z
N MET A 1 -10.93 -9.44 19.25
CA MET A 1 -11.08 -8.72 17.97
C MET A 1 -9.90 -7.81 17.87
N ALA A 2 -9.26 -7.76 16.69
CA ALA A 2 -8.13 -6.86 16.48
C ALA A 2 -8.63 -5.41 16.45
N GLU A 3 -7.92 -4.52 17.14
CA GLU A 3 -7.99 -3.08 16.91
C GLU A 3 -6.92 -2.76 15.87
N GLY A 4 -7.34 -2.23 14.72
CA GLY A 4 -6.41 -1.71 13.71
C GLY A 4 -6.30 -0.20 13.85
N GLY A 5 -5.21 0.41 13.35
CA GLY A 5 -4.99 1.86 13.48
C GLY A 5 -6.13 2.74 12.92
N PHE A 6 -6.88 2.23 11.94
CA PHE A 6 -7.93 2.98 11.23
C PHE A 6 -9.35 2.75 11.74
N ASN A 7 -9.63 1.64 12.44
CA ASN A 7 -10.99 1.32 12.86
C ASN A 7 -11.03 0.68 14.24
N LYS A 8 -12.05 1.06 15.02
CA LYS A 8 -12.49 0.28 16.16
C LYS A 8 -13.52 -0.74 15.71
N VAL A 9 -13.29 -2.01 16.05
CA VAL A 9 -14.13 -3.14 15.65
C VAL A 9 -14.74 -3.79 16.89
N PHE A 10 -16.07 -3.88 16.92
CA PHE A 10 -16.85 -4.41 18.03
C PHE A 10 -17.63 -5.66 17.61
N LEU A 11 -17.71 -6.66 18.51
CA LEU A 11 -18.74 -7.70 18.42
C LEU A 11 -20.02 -7.13 18.99
N LEU A 12 -21.09 -7.20 18.22
CA LEU A 12 -22.43 -7.05 18.75
C LEU A 12 -23.02 -8.44 18.94
N THR A 13 -23.32 -8.84 20.17
CA THR A 13 -24.00 -10.11 20.45
C THR A 13 -25.47 -9.81 20.69
N MET A 14 -26.34 -10.48 19.92
CA MET A 14 -27.79 -10.40 20.02
C MET A 14 -28.36 -11.79 20.33
N ASP A 15 -29.65 -11.88 20.64
CA ASP A 15 -30.29 -13.16 21.00
C ASP A 15 -30.29 -14.18 19.84
N ASP A 16 -30.19 -13.71 18.59
CA ASP A 16 -30.22 -14.50 17.36
C ASP A 16 -28.84 -14.72 16.72
N GLY A 17 -27.78 -14.11 17.26
CA GLY A 17 -26.46 -14.23 16.65
C GLY A 17 -25.44 -13.19 17.09
N SER A 18 -24.46 -12.96 16.23
CA SER A 18 -23.45 -11.93 16.46
C SER A 18 -23.11 -11.24 15.16
N GLU A 19 -22.97 -9.92 15.24
CA GLU A 19 -22.63 -9.05 14.12
C GLU A 19 -21.36 -8.26 14.43
N VAL A 20 -20.78 -7.66 13.39
CA VAL A 20 -19.59 -6.81 13.53
C VAL A 20 -19.99 -5.36 13.31
N ALA A 21 -19.61 -4.48 14.23
CA ALA A 21 -19.68 -3.04 14.05
C ALA A 21 -18.28 -2.44 13.90
N ARG A 22 -18.08 -1.68 12.82
CA ARG A 22 -16.85 -0.93 12.55
C ARG A 22 -17.12 0.57 12.71
N ILE A 23 -16.26 1.25 13.44
CA ILE A 23 -16.29 2.71 13.61
C ILE A 23 -14.92 3.26 13.20
N PRO A 24 -14.83 4.12 12.17
CA PRO A 24 -13.56 4.68 11.72
C PRO A 24 -12.96 5.62 12.78
N THR A 25 -11.64 5.59 12.92
CA THR A 25 -10.89 6.55 13.73
C THR A 25 -10.68 7.84 12.94
N PRO A 26 -10.33 8.98 13.60
CA PRO A 26 -10.08 10.24 12.90
C PRO A 26 -8.98 10.19 11.83
N ILE A 27 -8.13 9.16 11.83
CA ILE A 27 -7.04 8.98 10.86
C ILE A 27 -7.40 8.07 9.69
N ALA A 28 -8.60 7.46 9.68
CA ALA A 28 -9.05 6.51 8.65
C ALA A 28 -9.16 7.13 7.25
N GLY A 29 -9.35 8.44 7.15
CA GLY A 29 -9.53 9.14 5.87
C GLY A 29 -10.55 10.27 5.98
N PRO A 30 -11.03 10.79 4.84
CA PRO A 30 -12.09 11.78 4.81
C PRO A 30 -13.37 11.22 5.44
N ARG A 31 -13.85 11.91 6.47
CA ARG A 31 -15.18 11.70 7.06
C ARG A 31 -16.23 11.59 5.97
N ARG A 32 -17.23 10.73 6.19
CA ARG A 32 -18.30 10.39 5.25
C ARG A 32 -17.86 9.58 4.04
N LEU A 33 -16.82 10.01 3.33
CA LEU A 33 -16.40 9.35 2.10
C LEU A 33 -15.79 7.97 2.37
N THR A 34 -14.96 7.80 3.40
CA THR A 34 -14.36 6.49 3.71
C THR A 34 -15.43 5.44 4.00
N THR A 35 -16.36 5.72 4.92
CA THR A 35 -17.45 4.80 5.28
C THR A 35 -18.42 4.53 4.13
N ALA A 36 -18.83 5.57 3.39
CA ALA A 36 -19.71 5.38 2.23
C ALA A 36 -19.03 4.54 1.14
N SER A 37 -17.73 4.77 0.90
CA SER A 37 -16.99 4.05 -0.14
C SER A 37 -16.81 2.58 0.19
N GLU A 38 -16.47 2.26 1.43
CA GLU A 38 -16.27 0.87 1.87
C GLU A 38 -17.59 0.09 1.79
N ALA A 39 -18.70 0.66 2.30
CA ALA A 39 -20.01 0.02 2.27
C ALA A 39 -20.47 -0.28 0.84
N ALA A 40 -20.37 0.70 -0.07
CA ALA A 40 -20.75 0.53 -1.47
C ALA A 40 -19.86 -0.49 -2.19
N THR A 41 -18.57 -0.53 -1.87
CA THR A 41 -17.63 -1.51 -2.44
C THR A 41 -18.02 -2.93 -2.06
N MET A 42 -18.28 -3.19 -0.77
CA MET A 42 -18.69 -4.51 -0.31
C MET A 42 -20.05 -4.92 -0.87
N GLN A 43 -21.00 -3.97 -1.00
CA GLN A 43 -22.30 -4.22 -1.61
C GLN A 43 -22.19 -4.61 -3.09
N LEU A 44 -21.41 -3.89 -3.90
CA LEU A 44 -21.20 -4.24 -5.31
C LEU A 44 -20.50 -5.59 -5.45
N LEU A 45 -19.45 -5.83 -4.66
CA LEU A 45 -18.70 -7.09 -4.68
C LEU A 45 -19.59 -8.29 -4.36
N ARG A 46 -20.43 -8.18 -3.32
CA ARG A 46 -21.33 -9.27 -2.92
C ARG A 46 -22.50 -9.44 -3.87
N ASN A 47 -23.23 -8.35 -4.14
CA ASN A 47 -24.51 -8.42 -4.83
C ASN A 47 -24.33 -8.63 -6.34
N THR A 48 -23.38 -7.89 -6.95
CA THR A 48 -23.17 -7.92 -8.41
C THR A 48 -22.12 -8.92 -8.84
N LEU A 49 -21.01 -9.02 -8.10
CA LEU A 49 -19.89 -9.88 -8.49
C LEU A 49 -19.87 -11.24 -7.80
N GLN A 50 -20.76 -11.46 -6.82
CA GLN A 50 -20.84 -12.71 -6.06
C GLN A 50 -19.48 -13.10 -5.44
N ILE A 51 -18.73 -12.10 -5.00
CA ILE A 51 -17.48 -12.27 -4.25
C ILE A 51 -17.82 -12.51 -2.78
N PRO A 52 -17.16 -13.48 -2.12
CA PRO A 52 -17.40 -13.73 -0.71
C PRO A 52 -16.80 -12.61 0.13
N VAL A 53 -17.62 -11.61 0.46
CA VAL A 53 -17.30 -10.51 1.39
C VAL A 53 -18.43 -10.40 2.40
N PRO A 54 -18.22 -9.90 3.64
CA PRO A 54 -19.30 -9.74 4.60
C PRO A 54 -20.49 -8.94 4.04
N ARG A 55 -21.71 -9.41 4.26
CA ARG A 55 -22.93 -8.66 3.95
C ARG A 55 -23.04 -7.43 4.84
N ILE A 56 -23.17 -6.27 4.20
CA ILE A 56 -23.53 -5.02 4.90
C ILE A 56 -24.99 -5.12 5.36
N LEU A 57 -25.22 -4.94 6.66
CA LEU A 57 -26.55 -4.94 7.28
C LEU A 57 -27.09 -3.51 7.43
N ALA A 58 -26.22 -2.58 7.83
CA ALA A 58 -26.51 -1.15 7.89
C ALA A 58 -25.21 -0.36 7.85
N TYR A 59 -25.24 0.88 7.38
CA TYR A 59 -24.13 1.81 7.55
C TYR A 59 -24.66 3.22 7.72
N SER A 60 -23.90 4.09 8.37
CA SER A 60 -24.13 5.53 8.39
C SER A 60 -22.82 6.25 8.12
N PRO A 61 -22.72 7.00 7.01
CA PRO A 61 -21.51 7.77 6.70
C PRO A 61 -21.52 9.14 7.38
N THR A 62 -22.44 9.43 8.30
CA THR A 62 -22.47 10.71 9.02
C THR A 62 -22.62 10.44 10.51
N SER A 63 -22.18 11.38 11.34
CA SER A 63 -22.45 11.34 12.78
C SER A 63 -23.86 11.77 13.16
N ASP A 64 -24.70 12.17 12.19
CA ASP A 64 -26.09 12.58 12.40
C ASP A 64 -26.99 11.33 12.51
N ASN A 65 -26.74 10.55 13.56
CA ASN A 65 -27.46 9.33 13.89
C ASN A 65 -27.37 9.06 15.40
N LEU A 66 -28.12 8.07 15.91
CA LEU A 66 -28.21 7.78 17.35
C LEU A 66 -26.89 7.32 18.00
N VAL A 67 -25.96 6.77 17.22
CA VAL A 67 -24.61 6.38 17.68
C VAL A 67 -23.72 7.62 17.83
N GLY A 68 -24.00 8.71 17.12
CA GLY A 68 -23.19 9.93 17.13
C GLY A 68 -21.87 9.80 16.37
N ALA A 69 -21.71 8.75 15.56
CA ALA A 69 -20.49 8.45 14.82
C ALA A 69 -20.81 7.76 13.49
N GLU A 70 -19.86 7.81 12.56
CA GLU A 70 -19.91 6.98 11.35
C GLU A 70 -19.78 5.50 11.74
N TYR A 71 -20.47 4.61 11.02
CA TYR A 71 -20.36 3.18 11.28
C TYR A 71 -20.72 2.32 10.08
N ILE A 72 -20.24 1.07 10.13
CA ILE A 72 -20.69 -0.05 9.30
C ILE A 72 -21.06 -1.20 10.23
N ILE A 73 -22.29 -1.72 10.10
CA ILE A 73 -22.76 -2.96 10.71
C ILE A 73 -22.83 -4.01 9.62
N MET A 74 -22.17 -5.14 9.82
CA MET A 74 -22.06 -6.20 8.82
C MET A 74 -22.07 -7.59 9.44
N GLU A 75 -22.30 -8.59 8.59
CA GLU A 75 -22.35 -9.98 9.02
C GLU A 75 -21.01 -10.43 9.64
N ARG A 76 -21.09 -11.21 10.72
CA ARG A 76 -19.90 -11.88 11.25
C ARG A 76 -19.61 -13.17 10.48
N LEU A 77 -18.51 -13.20 9.75
CA LEU A 77 -17.97 -14.44 9.17
C LEU A 77 -17.36 -15.32 10.27
N ARG A 78 -17.61 -16.64 10.20
CA ARG A 78 -17.13 -17.64 11.17
C ARG A 78 -15.94 -18.46 10.63
N GLY A 79 -15.08 -17.82 9.85
CA GLY A 79 -13.89 -18.43 9.27
C GLY A 79 -12.63 -18.27 10.12
N ASP A 80 -11.64 -19.11 9.85
CA ASP A 80 -10.30 -19.02 10.42
C ASP A 80 -9.43 -18.09 9.55
N GLY A 81 -8.61 -17.24 10.15
CA GLY A 81 -7.66 -16.42 9.41
C GLY A 81 -6.65 -17.27 8.65
N LEU A 82 -6.30 -16.86 7.42
CA LEU A 82 -5.32 -17.58 6.60
C LEU A 82 -3.98 -17.69 7.32
N GLY A 83 -3.55 -16.63 8.04
CA GLY A 83 -2.30 -16.63 8.80
C GLY A 83 -2.17 -17.80 9.79
N SER A 84 -3.23 -18.10 10.56
CA SER A 84 -3.20 -19.20 11.54
C SER A 84 -3.12 -20.59 10.90
N ARG A 85 -3.54 -20.72 9.64
CA ARG A 85 -3.55 -21.99 8.92
C ARG A 85 -2.45 -22.10 7.88
N TRP A 86 -1.77 -20.99 7.57
CA TRP A 86 -0.85 -20.89 6.45
C TRP A 86 0.19 -21.98 6.46
N LEU A 87 0.86 -22.21 7.58
CA LEU A 87 1.92 -23.22 7.74
C LEU A 87 1.39 -24.67 7.70
N SER A 88 0.11 -24.87 8.00
CA SER A 88 -0.53 -26.20 8.03
C SER A 88 -1.06 -26.67 6.68
N LEU A 89 -1.21 -25.77 5.70
CA LEU A 89 -1.72 -26.15 4.36
C LEU A 89 -0.77 -27.15 3.68
N SER A 90 -1.33 -28.15 3.01
CA SER A 90 -0.58 -28.96 2.06
C SER A 90 -0.27 -28.17 0.78
N THR A 91 0.66 -28.69 -0.02
CA THR A 91 0.97 -28.12 -1.34
C THR A 91 -0.26 -28.05 -2.25
N ALA A 92 -1.11 -29.07 -2.21
CA ALA A 92 -2.33 -29.12 -3.02
C ALA A 92 -3.36 -28.06 -2.56
N GLU A 93 -3.56 -27.93 -1.25
CA GLU A 93 -4.47 -26.91 -0.69
C GLU A 93 -3.99 -25.49 -0.96
N MET A 94 -2.68 -25.26 -0.95
CA MET A 94 -2.09 -23.97 -1.32
C MET A 94 -2.32 -23.64 -2.80
N ALA A 95 -2.11 -24.60 -3.70
CA ALA A 95 -2.35 -24.40 -5.12
C ALA A 95 -3.82 -24.08 -5.41
N ASP A 96 -4.74 -24.82 -4.78
CA ASP A 96 -6.18 -24.57 -4.86
C ASP A 96 -6.57 -23.21 -4.27
N LEU A 97 -5.99 -22.81 -3.14
CA LEU A 97 -6.19 -21.48 -2.56
C LEU A 97 -5.75 -20.36 -3.53
N MET A 98 -4.59 -20.50 -4.19
CA MET A 98 -4.14 -19.51 -5.19
C MET A 98 -5.10 -19.45 -6.38
N MET A 99 -5.67 -20.58 -6.80
CA MET A 99 -6.67 -20.61 -7.87
C MET A 99 -7.95 -19.87 -7.46
N GLN A 100 -8.45 -20.10 -6.23
CA GLN A 100 -9.62 -19.39 -5.70
C GLN A 100 -9.38 -17.86 -5.63
N ILE A 101 -8.18 -17.42 -5.24
CA ILE A 101 -7.81 -15.98 -5.24
C ILE A 101 -7.86 -15.42 -6.66
N VAL A 102 -7.24 -16.11 -7.62
CA VAL A 102 -7.21 -15.65 -9.01
C VAL A 102 -8.61 -15.63 -9.63
N ASP A 103 -9.47 -16.59 -9.30
CA ASP A 103 -10.87 -16.60 -9.74
C ASP A 103 -11.66 -15.40 -9.22
N ILE A 104 -11.41 -14.99 -7.97
CA ILE A 104 -11.98 -13.77 -7.39
C ILE A 104 -11.46 -12.54 -8.14
N GLU A 105 -10.13 -12.40 -8.31
CA GLU A 105 -9.55 -11.27 -9.04
C GLU A 105 -10.05 -11.21 -10.48
N LYS A 106 -10.18 -12.34 -11.18
CA LYS A 106 -10.72 -12.43 -12.54
C LYS A 106 -12.14 -11.87 -12.62
N LYS A 107 -13.02 -12.24 -11.70
CA LYS A 107 -14.39 -11.70 -11.65
C LYS A 107 -14.39 -10.19 -11.48
N ILE A 108 -13.55 -9.67 -10.58
CA ILE A 108 -13.44 -8.24 -10.33
C ILE A 108 -12.85 -7.50 -11.54
N PHE A 109 -11.79 -8.02 -12.16
CA PHE A 109 -11.10 -7.39 -13.29
C PHE A 109 -11.94 -7.38 -14.57
N ASN A 110 -12.89 -8.31 -14.71
CA ASN A 110 -13.82 -8.35 -15.83
C ASN A 110 -14.97 -7.33 -15.70
N PHE A 111 -15.19 -6.76 -14.52
CA PHE A 111 -16.20 -5.73 -14.34
C PHE A 111 -15.75 -4.41 -14.96
N ARG A 112 -16.62 -3.79 -15.76
CA ARG A 112 -16.30 -2.56 -16.49
C ARG A 112 -16.78 -1.34 -15.73
N PHE A 113 -15.86 -0.66 -15.05
CA PHE A 113 -16.14 0.63 -14.43
C PHE A 113 -16.05 1.78 -15.46
N PRO A 114 -16.89 2.82 -15.33
CA PRO A 114 -16.95 3.92 -16.29
C PRO A 114 -15.90 5.02 -16.06
N ALA A 115 -15.24 5.01 -14.89
CA ALA A 115 -14.31 6.05 -14.45
C ALA A 115 -13.36 5.51 -13.36
N TYR A 116 -12.36 6.30 -13.00
CA TYR A 116 -11.44 6.06 -11.89
C TYR A 116 -11.78 6.92 -10.69
N GLY A 117 -11.56 6.40 -9.49
CA GLY A 117 -11.94 7.04 -8.23
C GLY A 117 -12.42 6.01 -7.21
N SER A 118 -13.09 6.46 -6.17
CA SER A 118 -13.70 5.56 -5.18
C SER A 118 -15.14 5.22 -5.55
N LEU A 119 -15.60 4.04 -5.15
CA LEU A 119 -16.92 3.51 -5.46
C LEU A 119 -17.91 3.89 -4.35
N TYR A 120 -19.08 4.40 -4.68
CA TYR A 120 -20.09 4.85 -3.73
C TYR A 120 -21.50 4.42 -4.15
N ASN A 121 -22.45 4.47 -3.21
CA ASN A 121 -23.86 4.54 -3.57
C ASN A 121 -24.17 5.95 -4.11
N ARG A 122 -25.04 6.06 -5.11
CA ARG A 122 -25.35 7.35 -5.76
C ARG A 122 -25.83 8.39 -4.77
N HIS A 123 -26.70 8.02 -3.82
CA HIS A 123 -27.22 8.96 -2.83
C HIS A 123 -26.15 9.55 -1.90
N ASP A 124 -24.97 8.92 -1.79
CA ASP A 124 -23.86 9.43 -0.98
C ASP A 124 -23.03 10.50 -1.71
N ILE A 125 -23.12 10.62 -3.03
CA ILE A 125 -22.31 11.57 -3.82
C ILE A 125 -23.21 12.49 -4.66
N PRO A 126 -22.98 13.82 -4.63
CA PRO A 126 -23.68 14.75 -5.52
C PRO A 126 -23.51 14.40 -7.01
N MET A 127 -24.53 14.67 -7.82
CA MET A 127 -24.58 14.28 -9.23
C MET A 127 -23.43 14.89 -10.05
N GLU A 128 -23.01 16.10 -9.72
CA GLU A 128 -21.92 16.84 -10.36
C GLU A 128 -20.52 16.28 -10.05
N SER A 129 -20.39 15.43 -9.03
CA SER A 129 -19.11 14.89 -8.54
C SER A 129 -18.98 13.38 -8.73
N ARG A 130 -19.81 12.79 -9.61
CA ARG A 130 -19.84 11.34 -9.82
C ARG A 130 -20.06 10.94 -11.27
N VAL A 131 -19.67 9.71 -11.58
CA VAL A 131 -19.99 9.01 -12.83
C VAL A 131 -20.78 7.75 -12.49
N ASP A 132 -22.02 7.69 -12.94
CA ASP A 132 -22.95 6.62 -12.61
C ASP A 132 -22.55 5.29 -13.26
N ILE A 133 -22.61 4.19 -12.49
CA ILE A 133 -22.39 2.84 -12.98
C ILE A 133 -23.73 2.28 -13.46
N GLN A 134 -23.72 1.63 -14.61
CA GLN A 134 -24.89 0.96 -15.18
C GLN A 134 -24.91 -0.50 -14.73
N THR A 135 -25.67 -0.81 -13.68
CA THR A 135 -25.86 -2.17 -13.14
C THR A 135 -27.32 -2.44 -12.89
N GLU A 136 -27.76 -3.68 -13.10
CA GLU A 136 -29.13 -4.11 -12.77
C GLU A 136 -29.37 -4.19 -11.26
N GLU A 137 -28.31 -4.42 -10.48
CA GLU A 137 -28.38 -4.83 -9.06
C GLU A 137 -27.86 -3.77 -8.06
N GLY A 138 -28.10 -2.49 -8.34
CA GLY A 138 -27.79 -1.43 -7.39
C GLY A 138 -27.65 -0.05 -8.00
N ASP A 139 -27.61 0.96 -7.12
CA ASP A 139 -27.51 2.37 -7.47
C ASP A 139 -26.11 2.88 -7.13
N PHE A 140 -25.12 2.47 -7.92
CA PHE A 140 -23.69 2.77 -7.69
C PHE A 140 -23.15 3.88 -8.61
N CYS A 141 -22.08 4.54 -8.16
CA CYS A 141 -21.30 5.50 -8.94
C CYS A 141 -19.82 5.51 -8.55
N ILE A 142 -18.97 5.99 -9.45
CA ILE A 142 -17.59 6.37 -9.15
C ILE A 142 -17.55 7.85 -8.78
N GLY A 143 -17.00 8.18 -7.62
CA GLY A 143 -16.86 9.53 -7.12
C GLY A 143 -15.40 9.90 -6.86
N PRO A 144 -15.15 10.98 -6.08
CA PRO A 144 -13.79 11.38 -5.75
C PRO A 144 -13.05 10.30 -4.96
N ILE A 145 -11.75 10.17 -5.15
CA ILE A 145 -10.93 9.21 -4.42
C ILE A 145 -10.92 9.55 -2.92
N CYS A 146 -11.22 8.57 -2.07
CA CYS A 146 -11.24 8.75 -0.61
C CYS A 146 -9.92 8.38 0.07
N LYS A 147 -8.88 8.00 -0.68
CA LYS A 147 -7.58 7.62 -0.12
C LYS A 147 -7.01 8.71 0.79
N ARG A 148 -6.63 8.36 2.03
CA ARG A 148 -6.13 9.29 3.06
C ARG A 148 -5.06 10.28 2.57
N GLN A 149 -4.19 9.87 1.66
CA GLN A 149 -3.13 10.73 1.10
C GLN A 149 -3.69 11.98 0.43
N PHE A 150 -4.92 11.96 -0.09
CA PHE A 150 -5.60 13.11 -0.70
C PHE A 150 -6.27 14.06 0.30
N TRP A 151 -6.35 13.69 1.58
CA TRP A 151 -7.20 14.37 2.55
C TRP A 151 -6.50 14.69 3.88
N HIS A 152 -5.33 14.13 4.18
CA HIS A 152 -4.65 14.39 5.45
C HIS A 152 -4.11 15.83 5.56
N GLY A 153 -4.21 16.40 6.77
CA GLY A 153 -3.72 17.75 7.07
C GLY A 153 -4.44 18.82 6.25
N GLU A 154 -3.70 19.86 5.85
CA GLU A 154 -4.24 21.00 5.08
C GLU A 154 -4.77 20.58 3.70
N ARG A 155 -4.42 19.38 3.20
CA ARG A 155 -4.97 18.84 1.95
C ARG A 155 -6.49 18.69 2.02
N ALA A 156 -7.08 18.48 3.20
CA ALA A 156 -8.54 18.39 3.36
C ALA A 156 -9.25 19.67 2.85
N ASP A 157 -8.69 20.83 3.17
CA ASP A 157 -9.30 22.14 2.93
C ASP A 157 -8.93 22.73 1.56
N MET A 158 -7.97 22.12 0.87
CA MET A 158 -7.54 22.56 -0.46
C MET A 158 -8.52 22.13 -1.56
N LYS A 159 -8.66 23.01 -2.57
CA LYS A 159 -9.34 22.69 -3.84
C LYS A 159 -8.39 21.89 -4.73
N LEU A 160 -8.34 20.59 -4.50
CA LEU A 160 -7.52 19.63 -5.24
C LEU A 160 -8.39 18.83 -6.20
N ASP A 161 -7.80 18.42 -7.31
CA ASP A 161 -8.40 17.41 -8.18
C ASP A 161 -8.36 16.04 -7.48
N ARG A 162 -9.53 15.46 -7.25
CA ARG A 162 -9.72 14.17 -6.59
C ARG A 162 -10.53 13.21 -7.45
N GLY A 163 -10.73 13.53 -8.73
CA GLY A 163 -11.61 12.78 -9.61
C GLY A 163 -13.10 13.02 -9.32
N PRO A 164 -14.00 12.17 -9.86
CA PRO A 164 -13.69 10.98 -10.66
C PRO A 164 -13.01 11.34 -11.99
N TRP A 165 -12.06 10.51 -12.42
CA TRP A 165 -11.32 10.71 -13.68
C TRP A 165 -11.81 9.77 -14.78
N THR A 166 -11.71 10.19 -16.03
CA THR A 166 -12.03 9.33 -17.19
C THR A 166 -10.82 8.99 -18.04
N LYS A 167 -9.65 9.54 -17.70
CA LYS A 167 -8.40 9.36 -18.42
C LYS A 167 -7.33 8.79 -17.48
N PRO A 168 -6.59 7.74 -17.89
CA PRO A 168 -5.54 7.16 -17.04
C PRO A 168 -4.42 8.16 -16.72
N GLU A 169 -4.14 9.10 -17.62
CA GLU A 169 -3.14 10.16 -17.43
C GLU A 169 -3.44 11.03 -16.21
N ASP A 170 -4.72 11.28 -15.92
CA ASP A 170 -5.12 12.06 -14.75
C ASP A 170 -4.89 11.27 -13.46
N CYS A 171 -5.01 9.94 -13.47
CA CYS A 171 -4.69 9.09 -12.32
C CYS A 171 -3.19 9.10 -12.00
N VAL A 172 -2.34 9.18 -13.04
CA VAL A 172 -0.89 9.29 -12.91
C VAL A 172 -0.48 10.67 -12.42
N ALA A 173 -1.09 11.73 -12.95
CA ALA A 173 -0.69 13.10 -12.65
C ALA A 173 -1.29 13.66 -11.34
N ALA A 174 -2.48 13.24 -10.92
CA ALA A 174 -3.20 13.82 -9.79
C ALA A 174 -2.43 13.76 -8.45
N PRO A 175 -1.78 12.63 -8.06
CA PRO A 175 -0.97 12.59 -6.84
C PRO A 175 0.17 13.63 -6.85
N ALA A 176 0.87 13.78 -7.96
CA ALA A 176 1.95 14.76 -8.09
C ALA A 176 1.44 16.20 -8.11
N ARG A 177 0.32 16.48 -8.79
CA ARG A 177 -0.32 17.80 -8.78
C ARG A 177 -0.76 18.20 -7.36
N ARG A 178 -1.28 17.23 -6.60
CA ARG A 178 -1.63 17.43 -5.19
C ARG A 178 -0.42 17.82 -4.36
N GLU A 179 0.66 17.04 -4.44
CA GLU A 179 1.87 17.30 -3.66
C GLU A 179 2.57 18.60 -4.09
N LEU A 180 2.55 18.92 -5.37
CA LEU A 180 3.06 20.18 -5.89
C LEU A 180 2.29 21.36 -5.30
N ALA A 181 0.95 21.31 -5.31
CA ALA A 181 0.10 22.36 -4.77
C ALA A 181 0.29 22.53 -3.26
N TRP A 182 0.32 21.42 -2.51
CA TRP A 182 0.49 21.48 -1.05
C TRP A 182 1.89 21.99 -0.69
N THR A 183 2.95 21.43 -1.28
CA THR A 183 4.34 21.82 -0.98
C THR A 183 4.60 23.28 -1.34
N SER A 184 4.03 23.79 -2.44
CA SER A 184 4.16 25.19 -2.82
C SER A 184 3.47 26.17 -1.86
N THR A 185 2.44 25.70 -1.15
CA THR A 185 1.62 26.56 -0.26
C THR A 185 2.07 26.46 1.20
N TYR A 186 2.35 25.24 1.66
CA TYR A 186 2.58 24.90 3.07
C TYR A 186 3.97 24.32 3.34
N GLY A 187 4.73 23.96 2.31
CA GLY A 187 6.06 23.39 2.46
C GLY A 187 7.00 24.34 3.19
N LYS A 188 7.71 23.80 4.18
CA LYS A 188 8.72 24.54 4.95
C LYS A 188 10.06 23.80 4.86
N PRO A 189 11.18 24.53 4.78
CA PRO A 189 12.50 23.96 4.94
C PRO A 189 12.58 23.15 6.23
N ARG A 190 13.13 21.94 6.14
CA ARG A 190 13.30 21.03 7.26
C ARG A 190 14.42 20.04 6.97
N PRO A 191 15.06 19.45 7.99
CA PRO A 191 16.08 18.44 7.77
C PRO A 191 15.44 17.12 7.36
N ARG A 192 16.15 16.33 6.55
CA ARG A 192 15.80 14.94 6.29
C ARG A 192 15.93 14.15 7.59
N ARG A 193 14.96 13.27 7.87
CA ARG A 193 14.93 12.41 9.06
C ARG A 193 14.98 10.91 8.74
N ALA A 194 15.43 10.55 7.54
CA ALA A 194 15.64 9.17 7.16
C ALA A 194 16.61 8.47 8.12
N PHE A 195 16.33 7.21 8.46
CA PHE A 195 17.12 6.43 9.40
C PHE A 195 18.58 6.35 8.94
N LEU A 196 19.52 6.69 9.83
CA LEU A 196 20.96 6.78 9.57
C LEU A 196 21.41 7.72 8.43
N LEU A 197 20.48 8.41 7.76
CA LEU A 197 20.74 9.42 6.73
C LEU A 197 20.14 10.80 7.04
N PRO A 198 20.14 11.29 8.28
CA PRO A 198 19.63 12.63 8.56
C PRO A 198 20.54 13.72 7.99
N THR A 199 19.98 14.91 7.72
CA THR A 199 20.75 16.10 7.35
C THR A 199 20.81 17.10 8.50
N GLU A 200 21.93 17.82 8.65
CA GLU A 200 22.01 18.95 9.57
C GLU A 200 21.30 20.19 9.03
N GLU A 201 21.39 20.38 7.71
CA GLU A 201 20.78 21.50 7.00
C GLU A 201 19.35 21.18 6.57
N ASP A 202 18.55 22.24 6.49
CA ASP A 202 17.19 22.18 5.96
C ASP A 202 17.23 22.01 4.43
N ILE A 203 16.44 21.05 3.94
CA ILE A 203 16.23 20.87 2.50
C ILE A 203 15.09 21.80 2.07
N ASP A 204 15.29 22.50 0.96
CA ASP A 204 14.33 23.47 0.46
C ASP A 204 13.14 22.74 -0.21
N PRO A 205 11.89 23.01 0.16
CA PRO A 205 10.71 22.45 -0.50
C PRO A 205 10.70 22.66 -2.02
N ARG A 206 11.38 23.71 -2.51
CA ARG A 206 11.52 23.99 -3.95
C ARG A 206 12.21 22.84 -4.70
N GLU A 207 13.12 22.12 -4.06
CA GLU A 207 13.77 20.95 -4.66
C GLU A 207 12.75 19.84 -4.94
N HIS A 208 11.85 19.54 -3.99
CA HIS A 208 10.76 18.59 -4.20
C HIS A 208 9.82 19.06 -5.32
N THR A 209 9.40 20.33 -5.30
CA THR A 209 8.52 20.86 -6.35
C THR A 209 9.15 20.83 -7.75
N SER A 210 10.48 20.97 -7.84
CA SER A 210 11.23 20.84 -9.09
C SER A 210 11.17 19.40 -9.61
N LEU A 211 11.40 18.40 -8.75
CA LEU A 211 11.28 16.99 -9.12
C LEU A 211 9.84 16.61 -9.51
N LEU A 212 8.83 17.10 -8.78
CA LEU A 212 7.43 16.89 -9.14
C LEU A 212 7.08 17.53 -10.50
N SER A 213 7.65 18.71 -10.80
CA SER A 213 7.47 19.36 -12.11
C SER A 213 8.13 18.57 -13.24
N GLN A 214 9.28 17.94 -13.00
CA GLN A 214 9.91 17.02 -13.94
C GLN A 214 9.08 15.74 -14.13
N TYR A 215 8.58 15.16 -13.05
CA TYR A 215 7.66 14.03 -13.11
C TYR A 215 6.42 14.35 -13.96
N LEU A 216 5.81 15.52 -13.78
CA LEU A 216 4.63 15.92 -14.55
C LEU A 216 4.89 16.06 -16.05
N GLN A 217 6.14 16.30 -16.48
CA GLN A 217 6.51 16.33 -17.90
C GLN A 217 6.53 14.92 -18.52
N ILE A 218 6.87 13.89 -17.74
CA ILE A 218 6.92 12.50 -18.20
C ILE A 218 5.63 11.71 -17.91
N ALA A 219 4.78 12.17 -16.98
CA ALA A 219 3.60 11.46 -16.51
C ALA A 219 2.69 10.91 -17.63
N PRO A 220 2.37 11.65 -18.71
CA PRO A 220 1.57 11.10 -19.81
C PRO A 220 2.23 9.90 -20.50
N SER A 221 3.56 9.89 -20.59
CA SER A 221 4.34 8.80 -21.22
C SER A 221 4.49 7.56 -20.33
N LEU A 222 4.14 7.66 -19.04
CA LEU A 222 4.12 6.51 -18.12
C LEU A 222 2.87 5.63 -18.31
N VAL A 223 1.84 6.13 -18.99
CA VAL A 223 0.67 5.33 -19.36
C VAL A 223 1.06 4.42 -20.52
N PRO A 224 0.99 3.08 -20.36
CA PRO A 224 1.30 2.17 -21.45
C PRO A 224 0.37 2.39 -22.65
N SER A 225 0.89 2.26 -23.87
CA SER A 225 0.15 2.51 -25.11
C SER A 225 -1.01 1.54 -25.39
N GLN A 226 -1.02 0.39 -24.72
CA GLN A 226 -2.05 -0.64 -24.83
C GLN A 226 -3.33 -0.17 -24.10
N PRO A 227 -4.49 -0.04 -24.78
CA PRO A 227 -5.72 0.45 -24.16
C PRO A 227 -6.16 -0.37 -22.94
N GLU A 228 -5.89 -1.67 -22.93
CA GLU A 228 -6.22 -2.58 -21.84
C GLU A 228 -5.49 -2.23 -20.54
N MET A 229 -4.30 -1.64 -20.61
CA MET A 229 -3.55 -1.18 -19.44
C MET A 229 -4.25 -0.03 -18.73
N GLY A 230 -4.93 0.82 -19.52
CA GLY A 230 -5.83 1.85 -19.01
C GLY A 230 -7.21 1.31 -18.62
N ALA A 231 -7.45 0.01 -18.51
CA ALA A 231 -8.75 -0.46 -18.03
C ALA A 231 -8.97 -0.03 -16.56
N PRO A 232 -10.11 0.61 -16.22
CA PRO A 232 -10.46 0.90 -14.84
C PRO A 232 -10.84 -0.42 -14.15
N ILE A 233 -10.01 -0.87 -13.22
CA ILE A 233 -10.25 -2.10 -12.45
C ILE A 233 -10.31 -1.80 -10.96
N LEU A 234 -10.94 -2.68 -10.19
CA LEU A 234 -10.89 -2.65 -8.74
C LEU A 234 -9.94 -3.76 -8.28
N ARG A 235 -9.13 -3.52 -7.25
CA ARG A 235 -8.34 -4.56 -6.61
C ARG A 235 -8.34 -4.34 -5.10
N HIS A 236 -8.32 -5.43 -4.34
CA HIS A 236 -8.19 -5.36 -2.90
C HIS A 236 -6.90 -4.60 -2.52
N PRO A 237 -6.97 -3.58 -1.64
CA PRO A 237 -5.84 -2.71 -1.35
C PRO A 237 -4.75 -3.37 -0.50
N ASP A 238 -5.14 -4.31 0.37
CA ASP A 238 -4.21 -5.10 1.20
C ASP A 238 -4.63 -6.58 1.25
N LEU A 239 -4.38 -7.34 0.19
CA LEU A 239 -4.71 -8.77 0.20
C LEU A 239 -3.63 -9.56 0.95
N SER A 240 -3.75 -9.55 2.27
CA SER A 240 -2.81 -10.14 3.23
C SER A 240 -3.42 -11.34 3.98
N PHE A 241 -2.60 -12.04 4.77
CA PHE A 241 -3.06 -13.20 5.56
C PHE A 241 -4.18 -12.89 6.55
N THR A 242 -4.24 -11.65 7.05
CA THR A 242 -5.23 -11.20 8.03
C THR A 242 -6.59 -10.93 7.38
N ASN A 243 -6.60 -10.67 6.08
CA ASN A 243 -7.79 -10.24 5.34
C ASN A 243 -8.47 -11.38 4.57
N ILE A 244 -7.94 -12.60 4.65
CA ILE A 244 -8.52 -13.81 4.05
C ILE A 244 -8.98 -14.75 5.16
N LEU A 245 -10.27 -15.08 5.15
CA LEU A 245 -10.88 -16.06 6.04
C LEU A 245 -11.18 -17.36 5.30
N LEU A 246 -10.83 -18.49 5.89
CA LEU A 246 -11.09 -19.83 5.37
C LEU A 246 -12.25 -20.48 6.13
N THR A 247 -13.07 -21.27 5.44
CA THR A 247 -14.12 -22.06 6.10
C THR A 247 -13.44 -23.09 7.02
N PRO A 248 -13.85 -23.20 8.31
CA PRO A 248 -13.16 -24.06 9.28
C PRO A 248 -13.02 -25.50 8.79
N GLY A 249 -11.81 -26.06 8.92
CA GLY A 249 -11.50 -27.43 8.50
C GLY A 249 -11.35 -27.65 6.98
N THR A 250 -11.44 -26.61 6.14
CA THR A 250 -11.26 -26.71 4.68
C THR A 250 -10.35 -25.60 4.15
N ASN A 251 -9.86 -25.64 2.91
CA ASN A 251 -9.08 -24.55 2.31
C ASN A 251 -9.94 -23.60 1.44
N LYS A 252 -11.28 -23.66 1.58
CA LYS A 252 -12.20 -22.78 0.86
C LYS A 252 -12.19 -21.38 1.46
N ILE A 253 -12.14 -20.35 0.63
CA ILE A 253 -12.30 -18.96 1.06
C ILE A 253 -13.74 -18.74 1.52
N GLU A 254 -13.90 -18.48 2.81
CA GLU A 254 -15.16 -18.09 3.45
C GLU A 254 -15.47 -16.62 3.16
N GLY A 255 -14.45 -15.77 3.20
CA GLY A 255 -14.58 -14.39 2.76
C GLY A 255 -13.32 -13.56 2.86
N ILE A 256 -13.35 -12.44 2.14
CA ILE A 256 -12.30 -11.42 2.11
C ILE A 256 -12.84 -10.18 2.80
N ILE A 257 -12.09 -9.68 3.77
CA ILE A 257 -12.45 -8.54 4.62
C ILE A 257 -11.49 -7.38 4.39
N ASP A 258 -11.88 -6.21 4.92
CA ASP A 258 -11.09 -4.98 4.88
C ASP A 258 -10.89 -4.35 3.49
N TRP A 259 -12.02 -3.96 2.89
CA TRP A 259 -12.07 -3.23 1.61
C TRP A 259 -11.98 -1.70 1.77
N GLN A 260 -11.54 -1.20 2.93
CA GLN A 260 -11.29 0.23 3.12
C GLN A 260 -10.18 0.71 2.17
N ASP A 261 -10.24 1.96 1.72
CA ASP A 261 -9.25 2.60 0.81
C ASP A 261 -9.15 1.98 -0.59
N THR A 262 -10.07 1.07 -0.93
CA THR A 262 -10.23 0.55 -2.29
C THR A 262 -10.58 1.69 -3.25
N ALA A 263 -9.93 1.70 -4.42
CA ALA A 263 -10.22 2.64 -5.50
C ALA A 263 -10.16 1.93 -6.85
N VAL A 264 -10.99 2.36 -7.78
CA VAL A 264 -10.89 2.01 -9.20
C VAL A 264 -9.77 2.83 -9.83
N LEU A 265 -8.74 2.16 -10.33
CA LEU A 265 -7.55 2.77 -10.94
C LEU A 265 -7.15 1.98 -12.21
N PRO A 266 -6.30 2.54 -13.09
CA PRO A 266 -5.78 1.82 -14.25
C PRO A 266 -5.15 0.48 -13.88
N LEU A 267 -5.34 -0.54 -14.73
CA LEU A 267 -4.78 -1.88 -14.54
C LEU A 267 -3.27 -1.87 -14.27
N PHE A 268 -2.49 -1.10 -15.03
CA PHE A 268 -1.04 -1.04 -14.83
C PHE A 268 -0.63 -0.43 -13.48
N MET A 269 -1.50 0.35 -12.83
CA MET A 269 -1.24 0.90 -11.49
C MET A 269 -1.53 -0.11 -10.38
N GLN A 270 -2.35 -1.13 -10.67
CA GLN A 270 -2.86 -2.07 -9.66
C GLN A 270 -2.37 -3.50 -9.87
N ALA A 271 -1.83 -3.84 -11.04
CA ALA A 271 -1.24 -5.14 -11.30
C ALA A 271 -0.05 -5.40 -10.36
N GLY A 272 0.04 -6.62 -9.85
CA GLY A 272 1.00 -7.01 -8.81
C GLY A 272 0.59 -8.33 -8.18
N TYR A 273 1.14 -8.64 -7.02
CA TYR A 273 0.92 -9.90 -6.30
C TYR A 273 0.34 -9.62 -4.91
N PRO A 274 -0.44 -10.53 -4.32
CA PRO A 274 -0.71 -10.51 -2.88
C PRO A 274 0.59 -10.48 -2.07
N ALA A 275 0.58 -9.81 -0.90
CA ALA A 275 1.77 -9.57 -0.08
C ALA A 275 2.50 -10.87 0.32
N PHE A 276 1.74 -11.95 0.56
CA PHE A 276 2.28 -13.26 0.94
C PHE A 276 2.73 -14.14 -0.24
N CYS A 277 2.77 -13.60 -1.45
CA CYS A 277 3.31 -14.27 -2.61
C CYS A 277 3.94 -13.27 -3.59
N GLU A 278 4.55 -12.21 -3.07
CA GLU A 278 5.25 -11.21 -3.87
C GLU A 278 6.37 -11.83 -4.71
N HIS A 279 6.57 -11.25 -5.90
CA HIS A 279 7.67 -11.60 -6.78
C HIS A 279 8.81 -10.60 -6.59
N ASP A 280 10.04 -11.11 -6.49
CA ASP A 280 11.23 -10.26 -6.56
C ASP A 280 11.39 -9.70 -7.97
N LEU A 281 11.04 -8.43 -8.15
CA LEU A 281 11.11 -7.74 -9.44
C LEU A 281 12.53 -7.65 -10.03
N SER A 282 13.57 -7.91 -9.24
CA SER A 282 14.95 -8.02 -9.75
C SER A 282 15.21 -9.33 -10.50
N GLN A 283 14.34 -10.32 -10.31
CA GLN A 283 14.45 -11.64 -10.92
C GLN A 283 13.43 -11.82 -12.03
N VAL A 284 13.78 -12.66 -13.01
CA VAL A 284 12.82 -13.06 -14.05
C VAL A 284 11.80 -14.02 -13.43
N GLN A 285 10.52 -13.66 -13.53
CA GLN A 285 9.43 -14.53 -13.08
C GLN A 285 9.52 -15.89 -13.77
N SER A 286 9.50 -16.94 -12.97
CA SER A 286 9.76 -18.32 -13.41
C SER A 286 8.69 -19.27 -12.90
N LEU A 287 8.44 -20.33 -13.69
CA LEU A 287 7.60 -21.47 -13.29
C LEU A 287 8.44 -22.69 -12.86
N LYS A 288 9.74 -22.51 -12.65
CA LYS A 288 10.61 -23.55 -12.09
C LYS A 288 10.18 -23.85 -10.65
N GLU A 289 10.27 -25.12 -10.26
CA GLU A 289 10.01 -25.55 -8.88
C GLU A 289 11.01 -24.86 -7.93
N PRO A 290 10.53 -24.12 -6.92
CA PRO A 290 11.40 -23.60 -5.87
C PRO A 290 12.01 -24.75 -5.07
N VAL A 291 13.30 -24.63 -4.75
CA VAL A 291 14.06 -25.64 -3.99
C VAL A 291 14.75 -24.98 -2.80
N LEU A 292 15.06 -25.78 -1.79
CA LEU A 292 15.87 -25.33 -0.67
C LEU A 292 17.29 -25.01 -1.14
N PRO A 293 17.99 -24.08 -0.44
CA PRO A 293 19.38 -23.78 -0.75
C PRO A 293 20.29 -24.98 -0.48
N ASP A 294 21.36 -25.11 -1.26
CA ASP A 294 22.28 -26.27 -1.19
C ASP A 294 22.91 -26.46 0.21
N ASN A 295 23.15 -25.36 0.93
CA ASN A 295 23.72 -25.35 2.27
C ASN A 295 22.67 -25.49 3.40
N TYR A 296 21.41 -25.84 3.10
CA TYR A 296 20.34 -25.95 4.10
C TYR A 296 20.69 -26.85 5.30
N ASN A 297 21.38 -27.97 5.06
CA ASN A 297 21.78 -28.90 6.12
C ASN A 297 22.87 -28.33 7.06
N GLU A 298 23.59 -27.31 6.62
CA GLU A 298 24.67 -26.64 7.36
C GLU A 298 24.18 -25.42 8.15
N MET A 299 22.95 -24.98 7.89
CA MET A 299 22.32 -23.82 8.54
C MET A 299 21.93 -24.10 9.99
N ASN A 300 21.92 -23.05 10.81
CA ASN A 300 21.34 -23.11 12.15
C ASN A 300 19.79 -23.22 12.07
N GLU A 301 19.13 -23.46 13.21
CA GLU A 301 17.68 -23.67 13.24
C GLU A 301 16.87 -22.46 12.76
N VAL A 302 17.32 -21.25 13.07
CA VAL A 302 16.65 -20.01 12.66
C VAL A 302 16.75 -19.83 11.14
N ASP A 303 17.93 -20.02 10.57
CA ASP A 303 18.18 -19.89 9.14
C ASP A 303 17.43 -20.97 8.34
N ARG A 304 17.33 -22.19 8.87
CA ARG A 304 16.49 -23.24 8.28
C ARG A 304 15.01 -22.85 8.26
N LEU A 305 14.50 -22.32 9.37
CA LEU A 305 13.12 -21.82 9.43
C LEU A 305 12.87 -20.70 8.42
N LYS A 306 13.80 -19.74 8.29
CA LYS A 306 13.72 -18.67 7.28
C LYS A 306 13.71 -19.24 5.85
N ALA A 307 14.58 -20.22 5.56
CA ALA A 307 14.61 -20.91 4.27
C ALA A 307 13.30 -21.67 3.97
N ASP A 308 12.72 -22.34 4.96
CA ASP A 308 11.45 -23.07 4.80
C ASP A 308 10.28 -22.11 4.55
N ILE A 309 10.23 -20.99 5.27
CA ILE A 309 9.23 -19.93 5.04
C ILE A 309 9.39 -19.36 3.64
N LYS A 310 10.62 -19.01 3.23
CA LYS A 310 10.90 -18.47 1.89
C LYS A 310 10.47 -19.44 0.79
N LEU A 311 10.83 -20.71 0.91
CA LEU A 311 10.43 -21.76 -0.02
C LEU A 311 8.91 -21.83 -0.17
N ARG A 312 8.19 -21.70 0.95
CA ARG A 312 6.72 -21.74 0.97
C ARG A 312 6.11 -20.54 0.24
N LEU A 313 6.64 -19.33 0.45
CA LEU A 313 6.22 -18.11 -0.25
C LEU A 313 6.52 -18.19 -1.75
N ASP A 314 7.68 -18.74 -2.13
CA ASP A 314 8.05 -18.92 -3.55
C ASP A 314 7.14 -19.92 -4.26
N LYS A 315 6.73 -20.98 -3.56
CA LYS A 315 5.72 -21.93 -4.07
C LYS A 315 4.38 -21.24 -4.26
N ALA A 316 3.94 -20.44 -3.29
CA ALA A 316 2.70 -19.66 -3.41
C ALA A 316 2.74 -18.69 -4.60
N ASN A 317 3.84 -17.95 -4.76
CA ASN A 317 4.06 -17.05 -5.91
C ASN A 317 3.95 -17.80 -7.23
N ARG A 318 4.61 -18.96 -7.33
CA ARG A 318 4.56 -19.79 -8.53
C ARG A 318 3.14 -20.26 -8.85
N TYR A 319 2.40 -20.77 -7.86
CA TYR A 319 1.02 -21.22 -8.08
C TYR A 319 0.11 -20.06 -8.46
N TYR A 320 0.26 -18.91 -7.80
CA TYR A 320 -0.48 -17.70 -8.13
C TYR A 320 -0.19 -17.23 -9.57
N TYR A 321 1.08 -17.15 -9.96
CA TYR A 321 1.47 -16.74 -11.32
C TYR A 321 0.98 -17.73 -12.38
N ALA A 322 1.06 -19.04 -12.11
CA ALA A 322 0.54 -20.07 -13.00
C ALA A 322 -0.99 -19.96 -13.17
N SER A 323 -1.74 -19.88 -12.06
CA SER A 323 -3.20 -19.71 -12.08
C SER A 323 -3.61 -18.42 -12.78
N THR A 324 -2.91 -17.31 -12.53
CA THR A 324 -3.13 -16.03 -13.21
C THR A 324 -2.97 -16.19 -14.72
N GLY A 325 -1.94 -16.91 -15.16
CA GLY A 325 -1.73 -17.15 -16.59
C GLY A 325 -2.75 -18.07 -17.25
N LEU A 326 -3.42 -18.94 -16.49
CA LEU A 326 -4.49 -19.80 -16.98
C LEU A 326 -5.83 -19.08 -17.03
N GLU A 327 -6.15 -18.30 -15.99
CA GLU A 327 -7.50 -17.81 -15.76
C GLU A 327 -7.68 -16.31 -15.98
N ASN A 328 -6.64 -15.49 -15.79
CA ASN A 328 -6.71 -14.03 -15.84
C ASN A 328 -5.65 -13.44 -16.79
N GLY A 329 -5.86 -13.65 -18.10
CA GLY A 329 -4.94 -13.20 -19.15
C GLY A 329 -4.70 -11.69 -19.15
N LEU A 330 -5.69 -10.88 -18.77
CA LEU A 330 -5.57 -9.42 -18.66
C LEU A 330 -4.54 -9.04 -17.58
N HIS A 331 -4.63 -9.66 -16.41
CA HIS A 331 -3.67 -9.44 -15.34
C HIS A 331 -2.28 -9.98 -15.70
N LEU A 332 -2.19 -11.16 -16.30
CA LEU A 332 -0.91 -11.70 -16.78
C LEU A 332 -0.22 -10.74 -17.78
N GLN A 333 -0.99 -10.14 -18.69
CA GLN A 333 -0.46 -9.15 -19.64
C GLN A 333 0.13 -7.95 -18.89
N ALA A 334 -0.56 -7.44 -17.87
CA ALA A 334 -0.07 -6.33 -17.06
C ALA A 334 1.18 -6.69 -16.25
N LEU A 335 1.23 -7.88 -15.63
CA LEU A 335 2.43 -8.36 -14.92
C LEU A 335 3.66 -8.48 -15.82
N ARG A 336 3.45 -8.70 -17.12
CA ARG A 336 4.54 -8.80 -18.13
C ARG A 336 4.88 -7.47 -18.80
N GLN A 337 4.22 -6.37 -18.42
CA GLN A 337 4.49 -5.06 -18.99
C GLN A 337 5.94 -4.64 -18.67
N PRO A 338 6.77 -4.35 -19.69
CA PRO A 338 8.13 -3.85 -19.46
C PRO A 338 8.13 -2.58 -18.62
N GLY A 339 8.99 -2.54 -17.61
CA GLY A 339 9.14 -1.40 -16.72
C GLY A 339 7.95 -1.14 -15.78
N LEU A 340 7.01 -2.09 -15.63
CA LEU A 340 5.85 -1.96 -14.73
C LEU A 340 6.24 -1.50 -13.32
N GLY A 341 7.23 -2.17 -12.72
CA GLY A 341 7.72 -1.83 -11.39
C GLY A 341 8.27 -0.41 -11.30
N MET A 342 9.00 0.07 -12.32
CA MET A 342 9.51 1.44 -12.36
C MET A 342 8.38 2.47 -12.49
N ILE A 343 7.38 2.19 -13.35
CA ILE A 343 6.20 3.04 -13.52
C ILE A 343 5.44 3.18 -12.18
N GLN A 344 5.15 2.06 -11.53
CA GLN A 344 4.44 2.03 -10.25
C GLN A 344 5.25 2.70 -9.14
N TYR A 345 6.56 2.44 -9.07
CA TYR A 345 7.47 3.09 -8.13
C TYR A 345 7.43 4.61 -8.27
N LEU A 346 7.54 5.14 -9.49
CA LEU A 346 7.49 6.58 -9.75
C LEU A 346 6.14 7.19 -9.38
N ILE A 347 5.03 6.53 -9.72
CA ILE A 347 3.68 7.02 -9.37
C ILE A 347 3.51 7.09 -7.85
N SER A 348 3.97 6.06 -7.13
CA SER A 348 3.91 6.03 -5.67
C SER A 348 4.71 7.18 -5.05
N HIS A 349 5.97 7.36 -5.47
CA HIS A 349 6.86 8.38 -4.90
C HIS A 349 6.49 9.81 -5.30
N ALA A 350 5.95 10.02 -6.50
CA ALA A 350 5.43 11.33 -6.90
C ALA A 350 4.19 11.74 -6.09
N GLY A 351 3.50 10.76 -5.50
CA GLY A 351 2.39 10.97 -4.57
C GLY A 351 2.79 10.96 -3.10
N TYR A 352 4.08 10.94 -2.76
CA TYR A 352 4.53 10.89 -1.38
C TYR A 352 4.56 12.30 -0.75
N PRO A 353 4.07 12.50 0.51
CA PRO A 353 4.06 13.81 1.16
C PRO A 353 5.46 14.40 1.37
N TRP A 354 5.55 15.74 1.34
CA TRP A 354 6.79 16.45 1.69
C TRP A 354 7.27 16.15 3.13
N ASP A 355 8.41 15.48 3.23
CA ASP A 355 9.11 15.18 4.50
C ASP A 355 10.62 15.47 4.45
N ALA A 356 11.08 16.16 3.40
CA ALA A 356 12.49 16.39 3.05
C ALA A 356 13.27 15.15 2.56
N ASP A 357 12.63 14.00 2.34
CA ASP A 357 13.25 12.91 1.59
C ASP A 357 13.01 13.09 0.08
N LEU A 358 14.09 13.33 -0.67
CA LEU A 358 14.09 13.47 -2.12
C LEU A 358 14.69 12.25 -2.83
N ILE A 359 15.31 11.34 -2.09
CA ILE A 359 16.20 10.31 -2.64
C ILE A 359 15.43 9.43 -3.61
N ASN A 360 14.32 8.88 -3.14
CA ASN A 360 13.54 7.90 -3.90
C ASN A 360 12.92 8.50 -5.17
N LEU A 361 12.32 9.70 -5.09
CA LEU A 361 11.76 10.35 -6.28
C LEU A 361 12.86 10.72 -7.29
N LYS A 362 13.99 11.28 -6.81
CA LYS A 362 15.12 11.63 -7.69
C LYS A 362 15.72 10.40 -8.35
N ALA A 363 15.97 9.34 -7.59
CA ALA A 363 16.51 8.08 -8.08
C ALA A 363 15.56 7.39 -9.07
N GLY A 364 14.25 7.43 -8.82
CA GLY A 364 13.25 6.93 -9.78
C GLY A 364 13.27 7.69 -11.10
N LEU A 365 13.37 9.04 -11.05
CA LEU A 365 13.43 9.87 -12.25
C LEU A 365 14.71 9.60 -13.06
N VAL A 366 15.87 9.57 -12.39
CA VAL A 366 17.16 9.22 -12.99
C VAL A 366 17.14 7.80 -13.56
N GLY A 367 16.65 6.83 -12.79
CA GLY A 367 16.56 5.44 -13.23
C GLY A 367 15.71 5.29 -14.49
N LEU A 368 14.59 6.04 -14.57
CA LEU A 368 13.77 6.05 -15.78
C LEU A 368 14.50 6.67 -16.97
N THR A 369 15.24 7.77 -16.83
CA THR A 369 15.96 8.37 -17.98
C THR A 369 16.98 7.40 -18.57
N MET A 370 17.58 6.53 -17.76
CA MET A 370 18.54 5.51 -18.22
C MET A 370 17.90 4.38 -19.03
N ILE A 371 16.62 4.04 -18.78
CA ILE A 371 15.89 2.98 -19.49
C ILE A 371 14.84 3.52 -20.47
N TRP A 372 14.77 4.85 -20.63
CA TRP A 372 13.71 5.54 -21.36
C TRP A 372 13.56 5.01 -22.79
N ASP A 373 14.67 4.92 -23.53
CA ASP A 373 14.68 4.47 -24.93
C ASP A 373 14.22 3.01 -25.12
N GLN A 374 14.24 2.20 -24.05
CA GLN A 374 13.76 0.82 -24.05
C GLN A 374 12.24 0.74 -23.83
N MET A 375 11.66 1.77 -23.22
CA MET A 375 10.25 1.80 -22.81
C MET A 375 9.39 2.70 -23.71
N ILE A 376 9.92 3.84 -24.13
CA ILE A 376 9.17 4.94 -24.73
C ILE A 376 9.85 5.36 -26.05
N PRO A 377 9.13 5.40 -27.18
CA PRO A 377 9.72 5.63 -28.50
C PRO A 377 10.03 7.11 -28.81
N TYR A 378 9.64 8.04 -27.93
CA TYR A 378 9.85 9.49 -28.09
C TYR A 378 11.00 9.97 -27.23
N PRO A 379 11.66 11.11 -27.52
CA PRO A 379 12.72 11.64 -26.67
C PRO A 379 12.27 11.91 -25.24
N CYS A 380 13.14 11.64 -24.27
CA CYS A 380 12.88 11.98 -22.87
C CYS A 380 12.82 13.51 -22.69
N PRO A 381 11.75 14.08 -22.09
CA PRO A 381 11.62 15.52 -21.89
C PRO A 381 12.49 16.05 -20.74
N ILE A 382 13.08 15.17 -19.94
CA ILE A 382 13.93 15.52 -18.80
C ILE A 382 15.31 14.87 -18.96
N SER A 383 16.32 15.51 -18.36
CA SER A 383 17.68 15.00 -18.34
C SER A 383 18.39 15.43 -17.07
N PHE A 384 19.38 14.65 -16.67
CA PHE A 384 20.22 14.90 -15.51
C PHE A 384 21.69 15.01 -15.95
N SER A 385 22.48 15.77 -15.21
CA SER A 385 23.93 15.79 -15.42
C SER A 385 24.54 14.45 -15.00
N SER A 386 25.69 14.07 -15.57
CA SER A 386 26.37 12.83 -15.16
C SER A 386 26.78 12.85 -13.69
N GLU A 387 27.02 14.04 -13.12
CA GLU A 387 27.24 14.23 -11.69
C GLU A 387 25.95 13.96 -10.88
N ASP A 388 24.81 14.50 -11.31
CA ASP A 388 23.51 14.28 -10.65
C ASP A 388 23.06 12.82 -10.70
N GLU A 389 23.29 12.14 -11.82
CA GLU A 389 22.96 10.72 -11.99
C GLU A 389 23.75 9.87 -11.00
N LYS A 390 25.07 10.08 -10.92
CA LYS A 390 25.94 9.35 -9.99
C LYS A 390 25.56 9.63 -8.54
N ALA A 391 25.29 10.89 -8.20
CA ALA A 391 24.87 11.27 -6.86
C ALA A 391 23.54 10.61 -6.48
N ALA A 392 22.53 10.67 -7.35
CA ALA A 392 21.22 10.07 -7.07
C ALA A 392 21.29 8.55 -6.89
N LEU A 393 22.09 7.85 -7.70
CA LEU A 393 22.28 6.40 -7.57
C LEU A 393 23.08 6.02 -6.32
N HIS A 394 24.06 6.85 -5.93
CA HIS A 394 24.80 6.65 -4.69
C HIS A 394 23.90 6.84 -3.47
N ASP A 395 23.17 7.95 -3.40
CA ASP A 395 22.21 8.24 -2.33
C ASP A 395 21.15 7.14 -2.20
N ALA A 396 20.63 6.63 -3.32
CA ALA A 396 19.67 5.53 -3.33
C ALA A 396 20.26 4.20 -2.83
N THR A 397 21.55 3.98 -3.05
CA THR A 397 22.25 2.80 -2.53
C THR A 397 22.41 2.90 -1.02
N GLU A 398 22.89 4.04 -0.52
CA GLU A 398 23.01 4.30 0.93
C GLU A 398 21.65 4.20 1.63
N TRP A 399 20.60 4.74 1.02
CA TRP A 399 19.24 4.65 1.56
C TRP A 399 18.78 3.22 1.69
N ARG A 400 19.02 2.38 0.67
CA ARG A 400 18.65 0.96 0.71
C ARG A 400 19.39 0.20 1.80
N GLU A 401 20.68 0.47 1.97
CA GLU A 401 21.48 -0.14 3.06
C GLU A 401 20.93 0.27 4.43
N CYS A 402 20.54 1.53 4.60
CA CYS A 402 19.96 2.01 5.85
C CYS A 402 18.58 1.38 6.13
N GLU A 403 17.74 1.22 5.12
CA GLU A 403 16.45 0.52 5.25
C GLU A 403 16.61 -0.96 5.57
N GLU A 404 17.63 -1.64 5.04
CA GLU A 404 17.93 -3.02 5.40
C GLU A 404 18.34 -3.13 6.88
N ILE A 405 19.20 -2.21 7.35
CA ILE A 405 19.56 -2.13 8.77
C ILE A 405 18.32 -1.86 9.63
N LEU A 406 17.44 -0.94 9.19
CA LEU A 406 16.19 -0.64 9.89
C LEU A 406 15.28 -1.87 9.99
N SER A 407 15.09 -2.59 8.88
CA SER A 407 14.28 -3.81 8.86
C SER A 407 14.82 -4.85 9.85
N ASN A 408 16.14 -5.04 9.90
CA ASN A 408 16.78 -5.95 10.84
C ASN A 408 16.58 -5.51 12.30
N ILE A 409 16.62 -4.21 12.57
CA ILE A 409 16.33 -3.64 13.88
C ILE A 409 14.88 -3.88 14.27
N GLN A 410 13.92 -3.62 13.37
CA GLN A 410 12.50 -3.82 13.63
C GLN A 410 12.20 -5.30 13.94
N GLU A 411 12.77 -6.23 13.17
CA GLU A 411 12.67 -7.67 13.43
C GLU A 411 13.24 -8.03 14.81
N ALA A 412 14.41 -7.50 15.17
CA ALA A 412 15.04 -7.76 16.47
C ALA A 412 14.27 -7.15 17.65
N LEU A 413 13.56 -6.04 17.44
CA LEU A 413 12.72 -5.39 18.45
C LEU A 413 11.33 -6.02 18.57
N GLY A 414 10.93 -6.88 17.62
CA GLY A 414 9.57 -7.42 17.58
C GLY A 414 8.51 -6.34 17.31
N VAL A 415 8.87 -5.35 16.49
CA VAL A 415 7.96 -4.27 16.08
C VAL A 415 7.64 -4.39 14.59
N ASP A 416 6.44 -3.93 14.20
CA ASP A 416 6.08 -3.79 12.79
C ASP A 416 6.79 -2.59 12.13
N ARG A 417 6.52 -2.37 10.84
CA ARG A 417 7.11 -1.28 10.05
C ARG A 417 6.75 0.12 10.58
N GLU A 418 5.64 0.25 11.30
CA GLU A 418 5.20 1.50 11.92
C GLU A 418 5.71 1.65 13.36
N GLY A 419 6.44 0.66 13.88
CA GLY A 419 6.94 0.62 15.25
C GLY A 419 5.92 0.08 16.26
N GLY A 420 4.80 -0.48 15.81
CA GLY A 420 3.80 -1.12 16.64
C GLY A 420 4.24 -2.49 17.15
N THR A 421 3.82 -2.85 18.36
CA THR A 421 4.07 -4.19 18.96
C THR A 421 2.90 -4.60 19.84
N HIS A 422 2.87 -5.87 20.25
CA HIS A 422 1.85 -6.36 21.16
C HIS A 422 1.96 -5.66 22.53
N PRO A 423 0.85 -5.32 23.21
CA PRO A 423 0.91 -4.64 24.50
C PRO A 423 1.78 -5.34 25.55
N ASP A 424 1.80 -6.67 25.54
CA ASP A 424 2.62 -7.47 26.47
C ASP A 424 4.13 -7.39 26.18
N ASP A 425 4.51 -7.07 24.94
CA ASP A 425 5.91 -6.97 24.49
C ASP A 425 6.43 -5.52 24.51
N PHE A 426 5.55 -4.54 24.75
CA PHE A 426 5.85 -3.12 24.67
C PHE A 426 7.06 -2.71 25.50
N GLU A 427 7.11 -3.11 26.78
CA GLU A 427 8.20 -2.70 27.68
C GLU A 427 9.56 -3.22 27.18
N HIS A 428 9.59 -4.45 26.68
CA HIS A 428 10.80 -5.06 26.14
C HIS A 428 11.27 -4.33 24.88
N ALA A 429 10.37 -4.13 23.92
CA ALA A 429 10.66 -3.43 22.68
C ALA A 429 11.13 -1.99 22.95
N TYR A 430 10.47 -1.28 23.88
CA TYR A 430 10.83 0.07 24.29
C TYR A 430 12.23 0.11 24.91
N GLU A 431 12.53 -0.74 25.90
CA GLU A 431 13.86 -0.81 26.52
C GLU A 431 14.96 -1.10 25.49
N MET A 432 14.74 -2.07 24.60
CA MET A 432 15.70 -2.40 23.55
C MET A 432 15.91 -1.24 22.58
N ALA A 433 14.85 -0.56 22.17
CA ALA A 433 14.93 0.63 21.31
C ALA A 433 15.75 1.75 21.97
N GLN A 434 15.56 2.00 23.27
CA GLN A 434 16.36 2.99 24.01
C GLN A 434 17.84 2.59 24.11
N ARG A 435 18.13 1.31 24.37
CA ARG A 435 19.52 0.80 24.39
C ARG A 435 20.18 0.95 23.03
N LEU A 436 19.48 0.64 21.95
CA LEU A 436 19.98 0.77 20.59
C LEU A 436 20.22 2.24 20.22
N ARG A 437 19.30 3.14 20.57
CA ARG A 437 19.48 4.60 20.42
C ARG A 437 20.75 5.08 21.11
N LEU A 438 21.01 4.59 22.34
CA LEU A 438 22.23 4.90 23.09
C LEU A 438 23.49 4.34 22.42
N GLN A 439 23.44 3.10 21.93
CA GLN A 439 24.56 2.47 21.23
C GLN A 439 24.94 3.22 19.95
N ILE A 440 23.94 3.61 19.14
CA ILE A 440 24.16 4.43 17.94
C ILE A 440 24.79 5.76 18.34
N TYR A 441 24.29 6.42 19.38
CA TYR A 441 24.86 7.66 19.90
C TYR A 441 26.30 7.50 20.41
N THR A 442 26.64 6.43 21.13
CA THR A 442 27.99 6.20 21.65
C THR A 442 29.00 5.93 20.53
N ASN A 443 28.58 5.17 19.52
CA ASN A 443 29.44 4.73 18.42
C ASN A 443 29.53 5.73 17.27
N ALA A 444 28.60 6.68 17.17
CA ALA A 444 28.63 7.70 16.14
C ALA A 444 29.82 8.66 16.29
N GLU A 445 30.33 9.15 15.16
CA GLU A 445 31.31 10.23 15.10
C GLU A 445 30.82 11.44 15.90
N LYS A 446 31.72 12.11 16.62
CA LYS A 446 31.38 13.21 17.55
C LYS A 446 30.47 14.28 16.93
N ARG A 447 30.66 14.60 15.64
CA ARG A 447 29.83 15.57 14.91
C ARG A 447 28.40 15.07 14.67
N LEU A 448 28.21 13.78 14.40
CA LEU A 448 26.92 13.17 14.06
C LEU A 448 26.10 12.74 15.28
N ARG A 449 26.72 12.63 16.46
CA ARG A 449 26.06 12.18 17.69
C ARG A 449 24.76 12.91 17.99
N SER A 450 24.79 14.25 17.99
CA SER A 450 23.58 15.04 18.28
C SER A 450 22.53 14.89 17.20
N LEU A 451 22.94 14.69 15.94
CA LEU A 451 22.04 14.55 14.81
C LEU A 451 21.29 13.21 14.90
N PHE A 452 22.00 12.09 15.04
CA PHE A 452 21.37 10.78 15.20
C PHE A 452 20.49 10.69 16.46
N TRP A 453 20.88 11.34 17.55
CA TRP A 453 20.04 11.38 18.76
C TRP A 453 18.70 12.07 18.51
N ARG A 454 18.70 13.15 17.71
CA ARG A 454 17.51 13.95 17.41
C ARG A 454 16.63 13.30 16.36
N SER A 455 17.23 12.59 15.40
CA SER A 455 16.56 11.91 14.28
C SER A 455 16.25 10.44 14.55
N TRP A 456 16.12 10.06 15.82
CA TRP A 456 15.70 8.71 16.18
C TRP A 456 14.28 8.43 15.68
N ILE A 457 14.07 7.27 15.07
CA ILE A 457 12.84 6.93 14.35
C ILE A 457 11.66 6.56 15.26
N PHE A 458 11.92 5.98 16.43
CA PHE A 458 10.88 5.63 17.42
C PHE A 458 10.70 6.73 18.47
N LYS A 459 10.96 7.97 18.06
CA LYS A 459 10.94 9.14 18.94
C LYS A 459 9.67 9.93 18.68
N ASP A 460 8.98 10.33 19.74
CA ASP A 460 7.87 11.26 19.62
C ASP A 460 8.36 12.62 19.08
N ASP A 461 7.58 13.24 18.20
CA ASP A 461 7.88 14.58 17.65
C ASP A 461 8.01 15.66 18.74
N SER A 462 7.44 15.43 19.92
CA SER A 462 7.50 16.33 21.06
C SER A 462 8.71 16.10 21.98
N ASP A 463 9.40 14.96 21.86
CA ASP A 463 10.58 14.67 22.66
C ASP A 463 11.74 15.58 22.21
N ASN A 464 12.19 16.46 23.09
CA ASN A 464 13.36 17.32 22.87
C ASN A 464 14.45 17.07 23.91
N SER A 465 14.44 15.89 24.53
CA SER A 465 15.43 15.51 25.53
C SER A 465 16.85 15.57 24.95
N PRO A 466 17.79 16.21 25.66
CA PRO A 466 19.19 16.18 25.26
C PRO A 466 19.75 14.76 25.40
N PRO A 467 20.76 14.38 24.61
CA PRO A 467 21.43 13.10 24.79
C PRO A 467 22.09 13.01 26.17
N PRO A 468 22.25 11.80 26.72
CA PRO A 468 23.01 11.61 27.95
C PRO A 468 24.46 12.07 27.78
N VAL A 469 25.02 12.60 28.86
CA VAL A 469 26.44 12.97 28.92
C VAL A 469 27.27 11.69 28.93
N LEU A 470 28.21 11.57 27.98
CA LEU A 470 29.11 10.41 27.83
C LEU A 470 30.31 10.47 28.76
#